data_AF-A0A3D1YWX2-F1
#
_entry.id   AF-A0A3D1YWX2-F1
#
_cell.length_a   1.000
_cell.length_b   1.000
_cell.length_c   1.000
_cell.angle_alpha   90.00
_cell.angle_beta   90.00
_cell.angle_gamma   90.00
#
_symmetry.space_group_name_H-M   'P 1'
#
loop_
_entity.id
_entity.type
_entity.pdbx_description
1 polymer ?
#
loop_
_entity_poly.entity_id
_entity_poly.type
_entity_poly.pdbx_seq_one_letter_code
_entity_poly.pdbx_strand_id
1 'polypeptide(L)'
;MELPKWLELTLFIGAWLVALIRLRYGIKAYLSRGSIFGVGRRYTRVGFVANTGYAITAALLGVYFLLAYLDHGAATLFFGLGAGLLVIVVILELTFRNRDLKSG
;
A
#
# COMPACT_ATOMS: atom_id res chain seq x y z
N MET A 1 8.91 -14.59 17.01
CA MET A 1 10.22 -14.82 16.36
C MET A 1 10.82 -13.45 16.15
N GLU A 2 11.86 -13.12 16.91
CA GLU A 2 12.58 -11.86 16.78
C GLU A 2 13.46 -11.93 15.52
N LEU A 3 13.30 -10.97 14.62
CA LEU A 3 14.18 -10.85 13.47
C LEU A 3 15.50 -10.22 13.96
N PRO A 4 16.64 -10.49 13.28
CA PRO A 4 17.86 -9.75 13.56
C PRO A 4 17.64 -8.25 13.40
N LYS A 5 18.09 -7.43 14.36
CA LYS A 5 17.88 -5.96 14.35
C LYS A 5 18.33 -5.25 13.07
N TRP A 6 19.40 -5.74 12.43
CA TRP A 6 19.88 -5.20 11.15
C TRP A 6 18.87 -5.47 10.01
N LEU A 7 18.18 -6.60 10.05
CA LEU A 7 17.17 -6.98 9.07
C LEU A 7 15.90 -6.16 9.27
N GLU A 8 15.48 -5.92 10.52
CA GLU A 8 14.35 -5.03 10.84
C GLU A 8 14.58 -3.61 10.34
N LEU A 9 15.78 -3.07 10.55
CA LEU A 9 16.16 -1.74 10.04
C LEU A 9 16.13 -1.70 8.50
N THR A 10 16.64 -2.74 7.84
CA THR A 10 16.63 -2.84 6.38
C THR A 10 15.20 -2.91 5.84
N LEU A 11 14.34 -3.71 6.48
CA LEU A 11 12.92 -3.85 6.13
C LEU A 11 12.14 -2.56 6.39
N PHE A 12 12.46 -1.84 7.46
CA PHE A 12 11.93 -0.50 7.72
C PHE A 12 12.24 0.46 6.57
N ILE A 13 13.51 0.57 6.17
CA ILE A 13 13.95 1.44 5.07
C ILE A 13 13.26 1.02 3.76
N GLY A 14 13.23 -0.28 3.46
CA GLY A 14 12.56 -0.83 2.27
C GLY A 14 11.07 -0.50 2.24
N ALA A 15 10.36 -0.68 3.36
CA ALA A 15 8.94 -0.38 3.48
C ALA A 15 8.63 1.10 3.24
N TRP A 16 9.45 2.01 3.78
CA TRP A 16 9.32 3.45 3.55
C TRP A 16 9.61 3.86 2.11
N LEU A 17 10.63 3.26 1.47
CA LEU A 17 10.89 3.48 0.05
C LEU A 17 9.70 3.04 -0.81
N VAL A 18 9.14 1.85 -0.53
CA VAL A 18 7.94 1.35 -1.22
C VAL A 18 6.76 2.29 -1.01
N ALA A 19 6.52 2.76 0.21
CA ALA A 19 5.46 3.71 0.52
C ALA A 19 5.59 5.00 -0.30
N LEU A 20 6.79 5.60 -0.32
CA LEU A 20 7.08 6.82 -1.09
C LEU A 20 6.91 6.62 -2.59
N ILE A 21 7.41 5.51 -3.13
CA ILE A 21 7.29 5.16 -4.54
C ILE A 21 5.81 5.01 -4.92
N ARG A 22 5.04 4.25 -4.14
CA ARG A 22 3.59 4.05 -4.38
C ARG A 22 2.80 5.35 -4.27
N LEU A 23 3.14 6.21 -3.31
CA LEU A 23 2.53 7.54 -3.18
C LEU A 23 2.82 8.41 -4.40
N ARG A 24 4.09 8.43 -4.87
CA ARG A 24 4.50 9.18 -6.06
C ARG A 24 3.77 8.70 -7.32
N TYR A 25 3.63 7.38 -7.50
CA TYR A 25 2.88 6.82 -8.62
C TYR A 25 1.38 7.13 -8.52
N GLY A 26 0.80 7.05 -7.31
CA GLY A 26 -0.59 7.47 -7.07
C GLY A 26 -0.82 8.93 -7.46
N ILE A 27 0.03 9.85 -6.99
CA ILE A 27 -0.06 11.28 -7.29
C ILE A 27 0.12 11.54 -8.79
N LYS A 28 1.10 10.90 -9.45
CA LYS A 28 1.29 11.03 -10.91
C LYS A 28 0.06 10.56 -11.69
N ALA A 29 -0.55 9.43 -11.31
CA ALA A 29 -1.78 8.94 -11.94
C ALA A 29 -2.99 9.86 -11.69
N TYR A 30 -2.99 10.62 -10.59
CA TYR A 30 -4.00 11.65 -10.33
C TYR A 30 -3.76 12.92 -11.15
N LEU A 31 -2.51 13.36 -11.29
CA LEU A 31 -2.14 14.57 -12.03
C LEU A 31 -2.23 14.40 -13.56
N SER A 32 -1.98 13.20 -14.09
CA SER A 32 -2.12 12.92 -15.52
C SER A 32 -3.57 12.96 -16.03
N ARG A 33 -4.56 13.24 -15.15
CA ARG A 33 -5.97 13.47 -15.49
C ARG A 33 -6.21 14.68 -16.40
N GLY A 34 -5.20 15.53 -16.62
CA GLY A 34 -5.30 16.68 -17.52
C GLY A 34 -5.06 16.36 -19.00
N SER A 35 -4.41 15.24 -19.37
CA SER A 35 -3.95 15.09 -20.75
C SER A 35 -4.00 13.65 -21.28
N ILE A 36 -4.92 13.43 -22.22
CA ILE A 36 -4.71 12.74 -23.53
C ILE A 36 -5.58 11.49 -23.83
N PHE A 37 -6.06 10.66 -22.89
CA PHE A 37 -6.92 9.53 -23.32
C PHE A 37 -8.10 9.23 -22.39
N GLY A 38 -9.30 9.16 -22.98
CA GLY A 38 -10.59 8.88 -22.33
C GLY A 38 -10.77 7.46 -21.80
N VAL A 39 -9.77 6.93 -21.09
CA VAL A 39 -9.90 5.69 -20.31
C VAL A 39 -10.72 6.02 -19.07
N GLY A 40 -11.90 5.40 -18.94
CA GLY A 40 -12.97 5.82 -18.05
C GLY A 40 -12.53 6.24 -16.64
N ARG A 41 -13.03 7.40 -16.18
CA ARG A 41 -12.75 8.02 -14.86
C ARG A 41 -12.83 7.07 -13.65
N ARG A 42 -13.51 5.92 -13.79
CA ARG A 42 -13.64 4.87 -12.76
C ARG A 42 -12.35 4.08 -12.57
N TYR A 43 -11.69 3.64 -13.65
CA TYR A 43 -10.45 2.86 -13.59
C TYR A 43 -9.30 3.64 -12.97
N THR A 44 -9.18 4.92 -13.33
CA THR A 44 -8.17 5.83 -12.78
C THR A 44 -8.44 6.20 -11.31
N ARG A 45 -9.69 6.09 -10.83
CA ARG A 45 -10.01 6.24 -9.39
C ARG A 45 -9.67 4.99 -8.61
N VAL A 46 -10.02 3.81 -9.11
CA VAL A 46 -9.71 2.53 -8.45
C VAL A 46 -8.20 2.32 -8.33
N GLY A 47 -7.43 2.56 -9.40
CA GLY A 47 -5.97 2.46 -9.38
C GLY A 47 -5.30 3.45 -8.42
N PHE A 48 -5.88 4.64 -8.25
CA PHE A 48 -5.42 5.62 -7.26
C PHE A 48 -5.70 5.18 -5.82
N VAL A 49 -6.91 4.69 -5.55
CA VAL A 49 -7.31 4.20 -4.21
C VAL A 49 -6.48 2.98 -3.82
N ALA A 50 -6.27 2.03 -4.74
CA ALA A 50 -5.43 0.86 -4.50
C ALA A 50 -3.97 1.26 -4.22
N ASN A 51 -3.36 2.14 -5.05
CA ASN A 51 -1.99 2.60 -4.81
C ASN A 51 -1.84 3.35 -3.48
N THR A 52 -2.82 4.17 -3.11
CA THR A 52 -2.84 4.84 -1.81
C THR A 52 -2.96 3.83 -0.67
N GLY A 53 -3.85 2.84 -0.81
CA GLY A 53 -4.02 1.76 0.18
C GLY A 53 -2.74 0.93 0.37
N TYR A 54 -2.05 0.58 -0.72
CA TYR A 54 -0.75 -0.09 -0.65
C TYR A 54 0.33 0.79 -0.02
N ALA A 55 0.33 2.11 -0.29
CA ALA A 55 1.25 3.04 0.34
C ALA A 55 1.04 3.12 1.86
N ILE A 56 -0.22 3.20 2.31
CA ILE A 56 -0.57 3.20 3.74
C ILE A 56 -0.17 1.88 4.39
N THR A 57 -0.44 0.76 3.73
CA THR A 57 -0.04 -0.57 4.21
C THR A 57 1.47 -0.68 4.38
N ALA A 58 2.24 -0.22 3.39
CA ALA A 58 3.70 -0.21 3.44
C ALA A 58 4.21 0.71 4.56
N ALA A 59 3.57 1.86 4.78
CA ALA A 59 3.91 2.75 5.90
C ALA A 59 3.64 2.09 7.26
N LEU A 60 2.49 1.40 7.42
CA LEU A 60 2.16 0.65 8.63
C LEU A 60 3.16 -0.48 8.91
N LEU A 61 3.57 -1.21 7.86
CA LEU A 61 4.62 -2.22 7.97
C LEU A 61 5.98 -1.60 8.32
N GLY A 62 6.29 -0.43 7.78
CA GLY A 62 7.46 0.36 8.20
C GLY A 62 7.40 0.66 9.69
N VAL A 63 6.29 1.24 10.17
CA VAL A 63 6.11 1.51 11.62
C VAL A 63 6.22 0.24 12.45
N TYR A 64 5.68 -0.90 11.98
CA TYR A 64 5.87 -2.19 12.62
C TYR A 64 7.36 -2.56 12.77
N PHE A 65 8.16 -2.48 11.71
CA PHE A 65 9.59 -2.81 11.78
C PHE A 65 10.37 -1.85 12.69
N LEU A 66 10.00 -0.57 12.72
CA LEU A 66 10.58 0.40 13.65
C LEU A 66 10.26 0.04 15.11
N LEU A 67 9.00 -0.31 15.39
CA LEU A 67 8.58 -0.69 16.73
C LEU A 67 9.16 -2.03 17.17
N ALA A 68 9.33 -2.98 16.23
CA ALA A 68 10.03 -4.25 16.47
C ALA A 68 11.50 -4.00 16.82
N TYR A 69 12.18 -3.12 16.08
CA TYR A 69 13.57 -2.73 16.37
C TYR A 69 13.76 -2.10 17.78
N LEU A 70 12.73 -1.39 18.26
CA LEU A 70 12.69 -0.77 19.58
C LEU A 70 12.17 -1.71 20.67
N ASP A 71 11.92 -2.99 20.37
CA ASP A 71 11.36 -4.00 21.28
C ASP A 71 10.03 -3.55 21.91
N HIS A 72 9.24 -2.74 21.19
CA HIS A 72 7.99 -2.17 21.69
C HIS A 72 6.82 -3.13 21.44
N GLY A 73 6.09 -3.50 22.50
CA GLY A 73 4.95 -4.44 22.43
C GLY A 73 3.76 -4.00 21.55
N ALA A 74 3.77 -2.78 21.03
CA ALA A 74 2.75 -2.29 20.10
C ALA A 74 3.00 -2.76 18.66
N ALA A 75 4.19 -3.32 18.36
CA ALA A 75 4.53 -3.82 17.03
C ALA A 75 3.47 -4.79 16.48
N THR A 76 2.97 -5.72 17.30
CA THR A 76 1.94 -6.69 16.91
C THR A 76 0.62 -6.05 16.49
N LEU A 77 0.23 -4.92 17.10
CA LEU A 77 -0.95 -4.15 16.69
C LEU A 77 -0.78 -3.57 15.28
N PHE A 78 0.38 -2.96 15.01
CA PHE A 78 0.66 -2.38 13.68
C PHE A 78 0.78 -3.44 12.59
N PHE A 79 1.33 -4.62 12.92
CA PHE A 79 1.33 -5.76 12.00
C PHE A 79 -0.10 -6.20 11.67
N GLY A 80 -0.97 -6.35 12.68
CA GLY A 80 -2.37 -6.72 12.49
C GLY A 80 -3.14 -5.70 11.65
N LEU A 81 -2.96 -4.40 11.92
CA LEU A 81 -3.58 -3.31 11.15
C LEU A 81 -3.08 -3.28 9.70
N GLY A 82 -1.77 -3.43 9.50
CA GLY A 82 -1.17 -3.48 8.16
C GLY A 82 -1.68 -4.67 7.34
N ALA A 83 -1.69 -5.86 7.93
CA ALA A 83 -2.21 -7.07 7.28
C ALA A 83 -3.71 -6.97 6.97
N GLY A 84 -4.52 -6.49 7.91
CA GLY A 84 -5.96 -6.29 7.71
C GLY A 84 -6.25 -5.28 6.59
N LEU A 85 -5.52 -4.17 6.57
CA LEU A 85 -5.65 -3.18 5.50
C LEU A 85 -5.24 -3.76 4.14
N LEU A 86 -4.15 -4.54 4.09
CA LEU A 86 -3.71 -5.20 2.85
C LEU A 86 -4.82 -6.08 2.27
N VAL A 87 -5.48 -6.89 3.11
CA VAL A 87 -6.58 -7.75 2.70
C VAL A 87 -7.72 -6.91 2.11
N ILE A 88 -8.11 -5.81 2.76
CA ILE A 88 -9.15 -4.91 2.25
C ILE A 88 -8.76 -4.33 0.89
N VAL A 89 -7.52 -3.86 0.74
CA VAL A 89 -7.00 -3.27 -0.51
C VAL A 89 -7.03 -4.31 -1.63
N VAL A 90 -6.60 -5.54 -1.36
CA VAL A 90 -6.62 -6.64 -2.34
C VAL A 90 -8.04 -7.04 -2.72
N ILE A 91 -8.96 -7.14 -1.75
CA ILE A 91 -10.38 -7.43 -2.03
C ILE A 91 -11.00 -6.35 -2.91
N LEU A 92 -10.74 -5.07 -2.62
CA LEU A 92 -11.21 -3.97 -3.45
C LEU A 92 -10.66 -4.10 -4.88
N GLU A 93 -9.35 -4.28 -5.03
CA GLU A 93 -8.71 -4.42 -6.34
C GLU A 93 -9.29 -5.60 -7.14
N LEU A 94 -9.43 -6.78 -6.53
CA LEU A 94 -10.05 -7.96 -7.15
C LEU A 94 -11.52 -7.74 -7.53
N THR A 95 -12.29 -7.09 -6.67
CA THR A 95 -13.72 -6.83 -6.91
C THR A 95 -13.92 -5.92 -8.11
N PHE A 96 -13.10 -4.88 -8.24
CA PHE A 96 -13.17 -3.99 -9.40
C PHE A 96 -12.72 -4.71 -10.67
N ARG A 97 -11.59 -5.42 -10.63
CA ARG A 97 -11.06 -6.14 -11.80
C ARG A 97 -12.00 -7.24 -12.32
N ASN A 98 -12.73 -7.92 -11.44
CA ASN A 98 -13.71 -8.95 -11.85
C ASN A 98 -15.01 -8.36 -12.43
N ARG A 99 -15.45 -7.18 -11.97
CA ARG A 99 -16.59 -6.48 -12.59
C ARG A 99 -16.27 -6.05 -14.01
N ASP A 100 -15.03 -5.64 -14.22
CA ASP A 100 -14.51 -5.24 -15.52
C ASP A 100 -14.48 -6.40 -16.53
N LEU A 101 -14.01 -7.59 -16.11
CA LEU A 101 -13.98 -8.79 -16.97
C LEU A 101 -15.37 -9.34 -17.34
N LYS A 102 -16.41 -9.05 -16.55
CA LYS A 102 -17.78 -9.52 -16.80
C LYS A 102 -18.63 -8.55 -17.65
N SER A 103 -18.11 -7.36 -17.95
CA SER A 103 -18.86 -6.30 -18.65
C SER A 103 -18.34 -5.97 -20.05
N GLY A 104 -17.31 -6.66 -20.52
CA GLY A 104 -16.86 -6.67 -21.92
C GLY A 104 -17.16 -8.00 -22.58
#